data_AF-A0A1H7DZS6-F1
#
_entry.id   AF-A0A1H7DZS6-F1
#
_cell.length_a   1.000
_cell.length_b   1.000
_cell.length_c   1.000
_cell.angle_alpha   90.00
_cell.angle_beta   90.00
_cell.angle_gamma   90.00
#
_symmetry.space_group_name_H-M   'P 1'
#
loop_
_entity.id
_entity.type
_entity.pdbx_description
1 polymer ?
#
loop_
_entity_poly.entity_id
_entity_poly.type
_entity_poly.pdbx_seq_one_letter_code
_entity_poly.pdbx_strand_id
1 'polypeptide(L)'
;MMGNQKRARTQVGEMLVAMIVQDIGSSQHAVVIEGDDVTPARTVVLNKPEADPLTGVPYLSNDLQRTMLQVGLQDVPSSPTYRGQQLNALSESIKGLPPQYQAAAMPFLASLMDVPFRRALVQALCDAAAQESPEQVEQRIQKAVADALAKAGNDLKARELDMKERKTEAEIRKLMADAVQVGVQAAFAAMQGGAQVAQMPMIAPIADAIMQGAGYKRPMPGGDDPNFPTPAQTAAMNIKDPYVQGQGPRVGGA
;
A
#
# COMPACT_ATOMS: atom_id res chain seq x y z
N MET A 1 -56.46 40.52 7.34
CA MET A 1 -57.32 39.32 7.22
C MET A 1 -56.59 38.03 6.84
N MET A 2 -55.38 38.05 6.25
CA MET A 2 -54.66 36.83 5.79
C MET A 2 -54.00 35.95 6.87
N GLY A 3 -53.91 36.38 8.12
CA GLY A 3 -53.33 35.57 9.22
C GLY A 3 -54.30 34.58 9.87
N ASN A 4 -55.60 34.87 9.84
CA ASN A 4 -56.60 34.10 10.60
C ASN A 4 -56.88 32.74 9.96
N GLN A 5 -56.94 32.67 8.63
CA GLN A 5 -57.11 31.39 7.93
C GLN A 5 -55.88 30.48 8.09
N LYS A 6 -54.67 31.03 7.98
CA LYS A 6 -53.44 30.26 8.20
C LYS A 6 -53.39 29.71 9.62
N ARG A 7 -53.65 30.56 10.62
CA ARG A 7 -53.70 30.15 12.03
C ARG A 7 -54.78 29.09 12.30
N ALA A 8 -55.97 29.26 11.74
CA ALA A 8 -57.05 28.28 11.89
C ALA A 8 -56.69 26.93 11.26
N ARG A 9 -56.06 26.92 10.07
CA ARG A 9 -55.57 25.69 9.42
C ARG A 9 -54.47 25.01 10.23
N THR A 10 -53.54 25.78 10.80
CA THR A 10 -52.50 25.23 11.69
C THR A 10 -53.12 24.59 12.94
N GLN A 11 -54.08 25.26 13.59
CA GLN A 11 -54.77 24.71 14.76
C GLN A 11 -55.54 23.42 14.45
N VAL A 12 -56.21 23.36 13.30
CA VAL A 12 -56.87 22.12 12.84
C VAL A 12 -55.83 21.03 12.59
N GLY A 13 -54.71 21.36 11.95
CA GLY A 13 -53.61 20.42 11.71
C GLY A 13 -53.01 19.87 13.02
N GLU A 14 -52.76 20.72 14.00
CA GLU A 14 -52.27 20.33 15.33
C GLU A 14 -53.26 19.39 16.03
N MET A 15 -54.56 19.69 15.98
CA MET A 15 -55.60 18.85 16.58
C MET A 15 -55.70 17.48 15.88
N LEU A 16 -55.63 17.44 14.55
CA LEU A 16 -55.63 16.19 13.79
C LEU A 16 -54.40 15.34 14.11
N VAL A 17 -53.21 15.94 14.20
CA VAL A 17 -52.00 15.23 14.59
C VAL A 17 -52.10 14.69 16.02
N ALA A 18 -52.66 15.47 16.95
CA ALA A 18 -52.88 15.00 18.33
C ALA A 18 -53.81 13.78 18.37
N MET A 19 -54.88 13.76 17.56
CA MET A 19 -55.76 12.60 17.43
C MET A 19 -55.04 11.38 16.85
N ILE A 20 -54.20 11.58 15.83
CA ILE A 20 -53.40 10.49 15.22
C ILE A 20 -52.38 9.93 16.22
N VAL A 21 -51.69 10.80 16.98
CA VAL A 21 -50.75 10.37 18.02
C VAL A 21 -51.46 9.58 19.13
N GLN A 22 -52.67 10.00 19.51
CA GLN A 22 -53.47 9.29 20.49
C GLN A 22 -53.92 7.91 19.98
N ASP A 23 -54.29 7.80 18.70
CA ASP A 23 -54.70 6.53 18.08
C ASP A 23 -53.54 5.54 17.92
N ILE A 24 -52.37 6.01 17.47
CA ILE A 24 -51.16 5.17 17.34
C ILE A 24 -50.66 4.70 18.72
N GLY A 25 -50.73 5.57 19.73
CA GLY A 25 -50.30 5.26 21.09
C GLY A 25 -48.82 4.85 21.15
N SER A 26 -48.54 3.73 21.84
CA SER A 26 -47.21 3.14 21.99
C SER A 26 -46.93 2.00 20.99
N SER A 27 -47.83 1.76 20.04
CA SER A 27 -47.66 0.69 19.06
C SER A 27 -46.60 1.07 18.01
N GLN A 28 -45.85 0.06 17.53
CA GLN A 28 -44.89 0.25 16.45
C GLN A 28 -45.65 0.51 15.14
N HIS A 29 -45.36 1.63 14.49
CA HIS A 29 -46.04 2.04 13.26
C HIS A 29 -45.04 2.44 12.18
N ALA A 30 -45.17 1.88 10.97
CA ALA A 30 -44.30 2.20 9.85
C ALA A 30 -44.98 3.22 8.92
N VAL A 31 -44.38 4.40 8.79
CA VAL A 31 -44.83 5.44 7.87
C VAL A 31 -43.96 5.42 6.63
N VAL A 32 -44.57 5.20 5.46
CA VAL A 32 -43.90 5.33 4.18
C VAL A 32 -44.00 6.79 3.76
N ILE A 33 -42.86 7.47 3.68
CA ILE A 33 -42.76 8.79 3.07
C ILE A 33 -42.56 8.57 1.59
N GLU A 34 -43.59 8.89 0.80
CA GLU A 34 -43.50 8.87 -0.65
C GLU A 34 -42.39 9.82 -1.10
N GLY A 35 -41.47 9.28 -1.89
CA GLY A 35 -40.39 10.06 -2.49
C GLY A 35 -40.90 10.96 -3.60
N ASP A 36 -40.19 12.06 -3.83
CA ASP A 36 -40.42 12.92 -4.99
C ASP A 36 -39.70 12.37 -6.23
N ASP A 37 -39.87 12.98 -7.40
CA ASP A 37 -39.25 12.52 -8.64
C ASP A 37 -37.70 12.45 -8.58
N VAL A 38 -37.08 13.16 -7.64
CA VAL A 38 -35.63 13.17 -7.39
C VAL A 38 -35.23 12.35 -6.15
N THR A 39 -36.10 12.22 -5.15
CA THR A 39 -35.76 11.61 -3.86
C THR A 39 -36.44 10.25 -3.70
N PRO A 40 -35.72 9.18 -3.37
CA PRO A 40 -36.34 7.86 -3.24
C PRO A 40 -37.29 7.82 -2.04
N ALA A 41 -38.33 6.98 -2.15
CA ALA A 41 -39.24 6.72 -1.04
C ALA A 41 -38.48 6.16 0.16
N ARG A 42 -38.80 6.66 1.36
CA ARG A 42 -38.18 6.21 2.61
C ARG A 42 -39.22 5.77 3.62
N THR A 43 -38.97 4.66 4.28
CA THR A 43 -39.84 4.19 5.37
C THR A 43 -39.24 4.60 6.70
N VAL A 44 -40.03 5.28 7.52
CA VAL A 44 -39.66 5.66 8.89
C VAL A 44 -40.52 4.86 9.86
N VAL A 45 -39.88 4.16 10.79
CA VAL A 45 -40.58 3.39 11.83
C VAL A 45 -40.66 4.24 13.10
N LEU A 46 -41.89 4.45 13.55
CA LEU A 46 -42.25 5.14 14.79
C LEU A 46 -42.40 4.13 15.92
N ASN A 47 -42.09 4.55 17.15
CA ASN A 47 -42.15 3.71 18.36
C ASN A 47 -41.44 2.35 18.19
N LYS A 48 -40.25 2.33 17.58
CA LYS A 48 -39.50 1.08 17.40
C LYS A 48 -38.94 0.65 18.75
N PRO A 49 -39.26 -0.55 19.27
CA PRO A 49 -38.63 -1.06 20.48
C PRO A 49 -37.15 -1.33 20.21
N GLU A 50 -36.28 -0.63 20.91
CA GLU A 50 -34.83 -0.72 20.80
C GLU A 50 -34.24 -0.91 22.20
N ALA A 51 -33.11 -1.62 22.30
CA ALA A 51 -32.41 -1.80 23.57
C ALA A 51 -31.13 -1.00 23.50
N ASP A 52 -30.84 -0.24 24.56
CA ASP A 52 -29.58 0.51 24.65
C ASP A 52 -28.41 -0.49 24.70
N PRO A 53 -27.46 -0.42 23.75
CA PRO A 53 -26.36 -1.36 23.64
C PRO A 53 -25.42 -1.37 24.86
N LEU A 54 -25.40 -0.32 25.69
CA LEU A 54 -24.59 -0.27 26.91
C LEU A 54 -25.34 -0.68 28.19
N THR A 55 -26.60 -0.29 28.31
CA THR A 55 -27.36 -0.42 29.57
C THR A 55 -28.40 -1.55 29.56
N GLY A 56 -28.73 -2.09 28.37
CA GLY A 56 -29.70 -3.18 28.22
C GLY A 56 -31.15 -2.80 28.56
N VAL A 57 -31.42 -1.53 28.83
CA VAL A 57 -32.77 -1.04 29.13
C VAL A 57 -33.57 -0.93 27.82
N PRO A 58 -34.78 -1.52 27.75
CA PRO A 58 -35.64 -1.35 26.60
C PRO A 58 -36.18 0.08 26.56
N TYR A 59 -36.04 0.76 25.42
CA TYR A 59 -36.62 2.07 25.16
C TYR A 59 -37.35 2.07 23.80
N LEU A 60 -38.25 3.02 23.61
CA LEU A 60 -38.90 3.24 22.32
C LEU A 60 -38.11 4.31 21.54
N SER A 61 -37.56 3.91 20.41
CA SER A 61 -36.91 4.80 19.43
C SER A 61 -38.00 5.51 18.63
N ASN A 62 -37.92 6.84 18.51
CA ASN A 62 -38.97 7.72 17.96
C ASN A 62 -40.32 7.62 18.70
N ASP A 63 -40.29 7.80 20.03
CA ASP A 63 -41.49 7.86 20.88
C ASP A 63 -42.34 9.10 20.56
N LEU A 64 -43.52 8.88 19.99
CA LEU A 64 -44.44 9.95 19.60
C LEU A 64 -45.06 10.70 20.78
N GLN A 65 -45.18 10.07 21.95
CA GLN A 65 -45.83 10.66 23.12
C GLN A 65 -44.88 11.61 23.87
N ARG A 66 -43.56 11.39 23.74
CA ARG A 66 -42.52 12.21 24.39
C ARG A 66 -41.93 13.27 23.47
N THR A 67 -42.10 13.14 22.15
CA THR A 67 -41.52 14.07 21.18
C THR A 67 -42.39 15.33 21.04
N MET A 68 -41.80 16.51 21.22
CA MET A 68 -42.49 17.77 20.90
C MET A 68 -42.53 17.96 19.38
N LEU A 69 -43.70 17.72 18.78
CA LEU A 69 -43.93 17.91 17.34
C LEU A 69 -44.37 19.35 17.07
N GLN A 70 -43.57 20.10 16.30
CA GLN A 70 -43.98 21.39 15.74
C GLN A 70 -44.38 21.19 14.28
N VAL A 71 -45.65 21.50 13.96
CA VAL A 71 -46.18 21.32 12.60
C VAL A 71 -46.16 22.66 11.86
N GLY A 72 -45.19 22.81 10.95
CA GLY A 72 -45.17 23.91 9.98
C GLY A 72 -45.96 23.53 8.74
N LEU A 73 -47.23 23.95 8.65
CA LEU A 73 -48.01 23.80 7.42
C LEU A 73 -47.61 24.89 6.40
N GLN A 74 -46.92 24.49 5.34
CA GLN A 74 -46.67 25.34 4.19
C GLN A 74 -47.55 24.91 3.03
N ASP A 75 -48.25 25.87 2.43
CA ASP A 75 -49.01 25.65 1.20
C ASP A 75 -48.02 25.72 0.04
N VAL A 76 -47.80 24.59 -0.64
CA VAL A 76 -46.94 24.54 -1.82
C VAL A 76 -47.82 24.86 -3.03
N PRO A 77 -47.62 26.00 -3.72
CA PRO A 77 -48.42 26.32 -4.89
C PRO A 77 -48.07 25.33 -6.01
N SER A 78 -48.91 24.35 -6.27
CA SER A 78 -48.68 23.35 -7.34
C SER A 78 -49.22 23.77 -8.71
N SER A 79 -49.57 25.06 -8.90
CA SER A 79 -50.19 25.52 -10.14
C SER A 79 -49.22 25.40 -11.32
N PRO A 80 -49.71 25.01 -12.52
CA PRO A 80 -48.86 24.91 -13.72
C PRO A 80 -48.14 26.22 -14.04
N THR A 81 -48.80 27.36 -13.81
CA THR A 81 -48.21 28.70 -14.01
C THR A 81 -47.04 28.97 -13.08
N TYR A 82 -47.13 28.59 -11.80
CA TYR A 82 -46.06 28.77 -10.83
C TYR A 82 -44.85 27.88 -11.14
N ARG A 83 -45.09 26.61 -11.55
CA ARG A 83 -44.02 25.72 -12.04
C ARG A 83 -43.32 26.27 -13.27
N GLY A 84 -44.06 26.84 -14.23
CA GLY A 84 -43.47 27.49 -15.41
C GLY A 84 -42.61 28.71 -15.05
N GLN A 85 -43.04 29.52 -14.07
CA GLN A 85 -42.24 30.64 -13.58
C GLN A 85 -40.95 30.17 -12.89
N GLN A 86 -41.01 29.09 -12.09
CA GLN A 86 -39.83 28.49 -11.49
C GLN A 86 -38.87 27.92 -12.54
N LEU A 87 -39.39 27.21 -13.56
CA LEU A 87 -38.58 26.70 -14.67
C LEU A 87 -37.82 27.82 -15.38
N ASN A 88 -38.47 28.96 -15.63
CA ASN A 88 -37.84 30.11 -16.26
C ASN A 88 -36.73 30.71 -15.38
N ALA A 89 -37.02 30.96 -14.10
CA ALA A 89 -36.06 31.50 -13.15
C ALA A 89 -34.86 30.56 -12.91
N LEU A 90 -35.12 29.25 -12.82
CA LEU A 90 -34.09 28.23 -12.63
C LEU A 90 -33.24 28.06 -13.90
N SER A 91 -33.86 28.10 -15.08
CA SER A 91 -33.13 28.01 -16.36
C SER A 91 -32.19 29.19 -16.59
N GLU A 92 -32.57 30.40 -16.19
CA GLU A 92 -31.68 31.57 -16.24
C GLU A 92 -30.51 31.43 -15.26
N SER A 93 -30.80 30.94 -14.05
CA SER A 93 -29.77 30.70 -13.03
C SER A 93 -28.76 29.62 -13.46
N ILE A 94 -29.24 28.54 -14.07
CA ILE A 94 -28.40 27.40 -14.51
C ILE A 94 -27.51 27.77 -15.69
N LYS A 95 -27.97 28.62 -16.61
CA LYS A 95 -27.14 29.09 -17.74
C LYS A 95 -25.88 29.84 -17.28
N GLY A 96 -25.91 30.44 -16.09
CA GLY A 96 -24.76 31.12 -15.49
C GLY A 96 -23.76 30.21 -14.77
N LEU A 97 -24.08 28.92 -14.57
CA LEU A 97 -23.23 28.00 -13.80
C LEU A 97 -22.18 27.31 -14.68
N PRO A 98 -21.04 26.87 -14.12
CA PRO A 98 -20.08 26.02 -14.83
C PRO A 98 -20.68 24.67 -15.28
N PRO A 99 -20.16 24.03 -16.35
CA PRO A 99 -20.73 22.82 -16.95
C PRO A 99 -20.97 21.66 -15.98
N GLN A 100 -20.08 21.48 -15.00
CA GLN A 100 -20.19 20.43 -13.97
C GLN A 100 -21.44 20.61 -13.09
N TYR A 101 -21.80 21.85 -12.76
CA TYR A 101 -22.98 22.17 -11.96
C TYR A 101 -24.26 22.19 -12.81
N GLN A 102 -24.14 22.46 -14.12
CA GLN A 102 -25.27 22.33 -15.04
C GLN A 102 -25.76 20.88 -15.12
N ALA A 103 -24.84 19.92 -15.23
CA ALA A 103 -25.19 18.48 -15.27
C ALA A 103 -25.94 18.04 -14.00
N ALA A 104 -25.52 18.51 -12.82
CA ALA A 104 -26.21 18.23 -11.56
C ALA A 104 -27.59 18.91 -11.45
N ALA A 105 -27.81 20.02 -12.16
CA ALA A 105 -29.06 20.78 -12.11
C ALA A 105 -30.12 20.29 -13.13
N MET A 106 -29.70 19.61 -14.21
CA MET A 106 -30.59 19.11 -15.26
C MET A 106 -31.70 18.15 -14.75
N PRO A 107 -31.46 17.21 -13.81
CA PRO A 107 -32.52 16.37 -13.25
C PRO A 107 -33.62 17.18 -12.55
N PHE A 108 -33.28 18.30 -11.91
CA PHE A 108 -34.24 19.18 -11.23
C PHE A 108 -35.06 20.04 -12.21
N LEU A 109 -34.48 20.45 -13.33
CA LEU A 109 -35.26 21.07 -14.41
C LEU A 109 -36.26 20.08 -14.99
N ALA A 110 -35.84 18.83 -15.18
CA ALA A 110 -36.71 17.79 -15.70
C ALA A 110 -37.84 17.39 -14.76
N SER A 111 -37.64 17.44 -13.43
CA SER A 111 -38.72 17.18 -12.47
C SER A 111 -39.81 18.26 -12.49
N LEU A 112 -39.45 19.49 -12.85
CA LEU A 112 -40.42 20.58 -13.01
C LEU A 112 -41.15 20.54 -14.35
N MET A 113 -40.60 19.86 -15.38
CA MET A 113 -41.24 19.69 -16.67
C MET A 113 -42.40 18.68 -16.62
N ASP A 114 -43.50 19.01 -17.29
CA ASP A 114 -44.68 18.14 -17.35
C ASP A 114 -44.56 17.12 -18.50
N VAL A 115 -43.84 16.02 -18.25
CA VAL A 115 -43.60 14.94 -19.22
C VAL A 115 -44.21 13.62 -18.74
N PRO A 116 -44.76 12.79 -19.66
CA PRO A 116 -45.49 11.57 -19.31
C PRO A 116 -44.63 10.47 -18.63
N PHE A 117 -43.30 10.56 -18.69
CA PHE A 117 -42.36 9.61 -18.05
C PHE A 117 -41.33 10.31 -17.16
N ARG A 118 -41.75 11.34 -16.43
CA ARG A 118 -40.88 12.23 -15.65
C ARG A 118 -39.89 11.49 -14.75
N ARG A 119 -40.37 10.53 -13.94
CA ARG A 119 -39.50 9.74 -13.03
C ARG A 119 -38.42 8.97 -13.77
N ALA A 120 -38.77 8.33 -14.89
CA ALA A 120 -37.80 7.58 -15.69
C ALA A 120 -36.76 8.52 -16.34
N LEU A 121 -37.17 9.71 -16.77
CA LEU A 121 -36.28 10.71 -17.34
C LEU A 121 -35.34 11.29 -16.28
N VAL A 122 -35.86 11.65 -15.10
CA VAL A 122 -35.05 12.13 -13.98
C VAL A 122 -34.07 11.05 -13.52
N GLN A 123 -34.51 9.80 -13.40
CA GLN A 123 -33.63 8.68 -13.05
C GLN A 123 -32.53 8.48 -14.09
N ALA A 124 -32.88 8.47 -15.38
CA ALA A 124 -31.90 8.33 -16.46
C ALA A 124 -30.89 9.49 -16.49
N LEU A 125 -31.32 10.71 -16.18
CA LEU A 125 -30.44 11.86 -16.05
C LEU A 125 -29.54 11.77 -14.80
N CYS A 126 -30.07 11.31 -13.67
CA CYS A 126 -29.27 11.05 -12.47
C CYS A 126 -28.22 9.97 -12.73
N ASP A 127 -28.59 8.90 -13.43
CA ASP A 127 -27.67 7.81 -13.80
C ASP A 127 -26.60 8.29 -14.80
N ALA A 128 -26.99 9.12 -15.77
CA ALA A 128 -26.06 9.74 -16.71
C ALA A 128 -25.15 10.80 -16.06
N ALA A 129 -25.63 11.52 -15.03
CA ALA A 129 -24.83 12.44 -14.23
C ALA A 129 -23.93 11.72 -13.23
N ALA A 130 -24.32 10.53 -12.76
CA ALA A 130 -23.50 9.65 -11.93
C ALA A 130 -22.42 8.92 -12.75
N GLN A 131 -22.61 8.76 -14.06
CA GLN A 131 -21.53 8.39 -14.96
C GLN A 131 -20.49 9.50 -14.97
N GLU A 132 -19.27 9.15 -14.55
CA GLU A 132 -18.13 10.05 -14.44
C GLU A 132 -17.97 10.85 -15.74
N SER A 133 -17.80 12.17 -15.62
CA SER A 133 -17.59 13.01 -16.80
C SER A 133 -16.36 12.52 -17.57
N PRO A 134 -16.31 12.65 -18.91
CA PRO A 134 -15.17 12.22 -19.71
C PRO A 134 -13.82 12.74 -19.17
N GLU A 135 -13.80 13.95 -18.61
CA GLU A 135 -12.64 14.57 -17.97
C GLU A 135 -12.19 13.84 -16.67
N GLN A 136 -13.12 13.37 -15.85
CA GLN A 136 -12.80 12.60 -14.64
C GLN A 136 -12.31 11.19 -14.98
N VAL A 137 -12.87 10.60 -16.04
CA VAL A 137 -12.39 9.33 -16.60
C VAL A 137 -10.98 9.50 -17.15
N GLU A 138 -10.70 10.57 -17.90
CA GLU A 138 -9.35 10.88 -18.40
C GLU A 138 -8.35 11.09 -17.26
N GLN A 139 -8.69 11.84 -16.22
CA GLN A 139 -7.81 12.02 -15.06
C GLN A 139 -7.53 10.70 -14.33
N ARG A 140 -8.54 9.83 -14.21
CA ARG A 140 -8.35 8.49 -13.64
C ARG A 140 -7.48 7.60 -14.50
N ILE A 141 -7.66 7.63 -15.82
CA ILE A 141 -6.81 6.89 -16.77
C ILE A 141 -5.38 7.42 -16.68
N GLN A 142 -5.16 8.74 -16.69
CA GLN A 142 -3.83 9.33 -16.54
C GLN A 142 -3.16 8.93 -15.23
N LYS A 143 -3.90 8.97 -14.11
CA LYS A 143 -3.39 8.56 -12.80
C LYS A 143 -3.05 7.06 -12.77
N ALA A 144 -3.93 6.21 -13.31
CA ALA A 144 -3.71 4.77 -13.39
C ALA A 144 -2.53 4.42 -14.32
N VAL A 145 -2.37 5.11 -15.44
CA VAL A 145 -1.23 4.96 -16.35
C VAL A 145 0.06 5.43 -15.70
N ALA A 146 0.06 6.55 -14.97
CA ALA A 146 1.22 7.04 -14.23
C ALA A 146 1.64 6.07 -13.13
N ASP A 147 0.69 5.53 -12.37
CA ASP A 147 0.94 4.51 -11.34
C ASP A 147 1.48 3.21 -11.94
N ALA A 148 0.95 2.79 -13.10
CA ALA A 148 1.44 1.61 -13.83
C ALA A 148 2.85 1.82 -14.39
N LEU A 149 3.16 3.00 -14.94
CA LEU A 149 4.50 3.36 -15.40
C LEU A 149 5.50 3.44 -14.25
N ALA A 150 5.09 3.98 -13.10
CA ALA A 150 5.94 4.03 -11.90
C ALA A 150 6.23 2.61 -11.38
N LYS A 151 5.24 1.73 -11.31
CA LYS A 151 5.43 0.32 -10.93
C LYS A 151 6.31 -0.43 -11.93
N ALA A 152 6.04 -0.32 -13.22
CA ALA A 152 6.83 -0.96 -14.27
C ALA A 152 8.29 -0.44 -14.29
N GLY A 153 8.49 0.87 -14.07
CA GLY A 153 9.81 1.47 -13.94
C GLY A 153 10.58 0.98 -12.72
N ASN A 154 9.89 0.76 -11.60
CA ASN A 154 10.50 0.18 -10.39
C ASN A 154 10.86 -1.30 -10.59
N ASP A 155 10.00 -2.08 -11.26
CA ASP A 155 10.27 -3.49 -11.57
C ASP A 155 11.46 -3.66 -12.52
N LEU A 156 11.57 -2.81 -13.53
CA LEU A 156 12.72 -2.80 -14.45
C LEU A 156 14.02 -2.42 -13.71
N LYS A 157 13.98 -1.38 -12.88
CA LYS A 157 15.13 -0.98 -12.04
C LYS A 157 15.52 -2.08 -11.04
N ALA A 158 14.55 -2.78 -10.46
CA ALA A 158 14.80 -3.90 -9.56
C ALA A 158 15.51 -5.05 -10.28
N ARG A 159 15.10 -5.39 -11.51
CA ARG A 159 15.79 -6.40 -12.34
C ARG A 159 17.19 -5.97 -12.77
N GLU A 160 17.37 -4.69 -13.10
CA GLU A 160 18.69 -4.15 -13.41
C GLU A 160 19.64 -4.19 -12.20
N LEU A 161 19.12 -3.89 -11.00
CA LEU A 161 19.86 -4.00 -9.74
C LEU A 161 20.25 -5.45 -9.46
N ASP A 162 19.33 -6.42 -9.58
CA ASP A 162 19.64 -7.85 -9.41
C ASP A 162 20.73 -8.32 -10.39
N MET A 163 20.66 -7.92 -11.66
CA MET A 163 21.70 -8.24 -12.63
C MET A 163 23.06 -7.62 -12.27
N LYS A 164 23.07 -6.38 -11.75
CA LYS A 164 24.30 -5.73 -11.28
C LYS A 164 24.86 -6.41 -10.03
N GLU A 165 24.02 -6.76 -9.07
CA GLU A 165 24.42 -7.48 -7.85
C GLU A 165 25.05 -8.83 -8.20
N ARG A 166 24.42 -9.61 -9.09
CA ARG A 166 24.99 -10.89 -9.56
C ARG A 166 26.32 -10.72 -10.28
N LYS A 167 26.47 -9.65 -11.07
CA LYS A 167 27.74 -9.33 -11.75
C LYS A 167 28.82 -8.96 -10.73
N THR A 168 28.50 -8.10 -9.76
CA THR A 168 29.43 -7.71 -8.69
C THR A 168 29.81 -8.90 -7.82
N GLU A 169 28.88 -9.79 -7.49
CA GLU A 169 29.18 -10.99 -6.72
C GLU A 169 30.12 -11.94 -7.50
N ALA A 170 29.89 -12.11 -8.81
CA ALA A 170 30.80 -12.88 -9.66
C ALA A 170 32.21 -12.24 -9.73
N GLU A 171 32.30 -10.92 -9.80
CA GLU A 171 33.58 -10.18 -9.75
C GLU A 171 34.29 -10.33 -8.40
N ILE A 172 33.56 -10.26 -7.27
CA ILE A 172 34.11 -10.50 -5.92
C ILE A 172 34.66 -11.92 -5.82
N ARG A 173 33.92 -12.93 -6.29
CA ARG A 173 34.40 -14.33 -6.27
C ARG A 173 35.66 -14.51 -7.11
N LYS A 174 35.74 -13.87 -8.27
CA LYS A 174 36.94 -13.87 -9.11
C LYS A 174 38.12 -13.20 -8.38
N LEU A 175 37.90 -12.03 -7.77
CA LEU A 175 38.92 -11.32 -7.01
C LEU A 175 39.44 -12.17 -5.83
N MET A 176 38.55 -12.87 -5.12
CA MET A 176 38.95 -13.79 -4.05
C MET A 176 39.78 -14.97 -4.57
N ALA A 177 39.39 -15.56 -5.70
CA ALA A 177 40.15 -16.64 -6.33
C ALA A 177 41.55 -16.16 -6.77
N ASP A 178 41.62 -14.98 -7.39
CA ASP A 178 42.88 -14.33 -7.78
C ASP A 178 43.75 -14.05 -6.54
N ALA A 179 43.16 -13.57 -5.43
CA ALA A 179 43.88 -13.33 -4.17
C ALA A 179 44.44 -14.64 -3.56
N VAL A 180 43.69 -15.73 -3.58
CA VAL A 180 44.17 -17.05 -3.14
C VAL A 180 45.30 -17.56 -4.04
N GLN A 181 45.16 -17.40 -5.37
CA GLN A 181 46.20 -17.78 -6.31
C GLN A 181 47.49 -16.99 -6.07
N VAL A 182 47.40 -15.68 -5.89
CA VAL A 182 48.54 -14.82 -5.55
C VAL A 182 49.15 -15.22 -4.20
N GLY A 183 48.33 -15.53 -3.19
CA GLY A 183 48.79 -16.01 -1.89
C GLY A 183 49.55 -17.34 -1.98
N VAL A 184 49.06 -18.31 -2.76
CA VAL A 184 49.73 -19.60 -2.99
C VAL A 184 51.03 -19.40 -3.79
N GLN A 185 51.04 -18.54 -4.81
CA GLN A 185 52.26 -18.19 -5.54
C GLN A 185 53.30 -17.52 -4.65
N ALA A 186 52.88 -16.59 -3.79
CA ALA A 186 53.75 -15.94 -2.81
C ALA A 186 54.30 -16.93 -1.78
N ALA A 187 53.46 -17.84 -1.27
CA ALA A 187 53.89 -18.90 -0.35
C ALA A 187 54.84 -19.91 -1.01
N PHE A 188 54.61 -20.26 -2.28
CA PHE A 188 55.49 -21.11 -3.06
C PHE A 188 56.85 -20.44 -3.34
N ALA A 189 56.87 -19.15 -3.68
CA ALA A 189 58.09 -18.37 -3.82
C ALA A 189 58.85 -18.25 -2.48
N ALA A 190 58.14 -18.05 -1.37
CA ALA A 190 58.73 -18.05 -0.04
C ALA A 190 59.31 -19.42 0.36
N MET A 191 58.63 -20.53 0.02
CA MET A 191 59.15 -21.89 0.23
C MET A 191 60.39 -22.17 -0.61
N GLN A 192 60.43 -21.73 -1.88
CA GLN A 192 61.64 -21.86 -2.70
C GLN A 192 62.79 -21.03 -2.15
N GLY A 193 62.53 -19.79 -1.71
CA GLY A 193 63.52 -18.95 -1.04
C GLY A 193 64.04 -19.59 0.25
N GLY A 194 63.15 -20.14 1.09
CA GLY A 194 63.52 -20.84 2.32
C GLY A 194 64.32 -22.12 2.08
N ALA A 195 63.97 -22.90 1.07
CA ALA A 195 64.72 -24.09 0.66
C ALA A 195 66.13 -23.73 0.16
N GLN A 196 66.28 -22.59 -0.54
CA GLN A 196 67.58 -22.12 -1.03
C GLN A 196 68.45 -21.55 0.10
N VAL A 197 67.86 -20.88 1.10
CA VAL A 197 68.56 -20.44 2.32
C VAL A 197 68.98 -21.63 3.20
N ALA A 198 68.18 -22.70 3.25
CA ALA A 198 68.50 -23.92 3.99
C ALA A 198 69.61 -24.77 3.34
N GLN A 199 69.71 -24.79 2.00
CA GLN A 199 70.75 -25.51 1.27
C GLN A 199 72.08 -24.76 1.17
N MET A 200 72.10 -23.43 1.39
CA MET A 200 73.31 -22.61 1.40
C MET A 200 73.40 -21.76 2.69
N PRO A 201 73.97 -22.30 3.78
CA PRO A 201 73.96 -21.65 5.10
C PRO A 201 74.71 -20.30 5.20
N MET A 202 75.49 -19.91 4.18
CA MET A 202 76.25 -18.65 4.19
C MET A 202 75.43 -17.40 3.80
N ILE A 203 74.15 -17.52 3.39
CA ILE A 203 73.34 -16.38 2.89
C ILE A 203 72.34 -15.86 3.93
N ALA A 204 72.16 -16.55 5.06
CA ALA A 204 71.29 -16.15 6.17
C ALA A 204 71.46 -14.68 6.65
N PRO A 205 72.68 -14.08 6.66
CA PRO A 205 72.83 -12.69 7.10
C PRO A 205 72.35 -11.62 6.10
N ILE A 206 72.26 -11.95 4.80
CA ILE A 206 71.90 -10.99 3.74
C ILE A 206 70.38 -10.96 3.52
N ALA A 207 69.70 -12.09 3.71
CA ALA A 207 68.23 -12.17 3.62
C ALA A 207 67.53 -11.30 4.70
N ASP A 208 68.12 -11.19 5.89
CA ASP A 208 67.57 -10.39 7.00
C ASP A 208 67.66 -8.86 6.71
N ALA A 209 68.71 -8.44 5.99
CA ALA A 209 68.89 -7.06 5.55
C ALA A 209 67.91 -6.65 4.42
N ILE A 210 67.56 -7.57 3.51
CA ILE A 210 66.57 -7.33 2.45
C ILE A 210 65.14 -7.27 3.05
N MET A 211 64.85 -8.09 4.06
CA MET A 211 63.58 -8.06 4.80
C MET A 211 63.39 -6.76 5.61
N GLN A 212 64.45 -6.19 6.18
CA GLN A 212 64.39 -4.86 6.79
C GLN A 212 64.20 -3.72 5.75
N GLY A 213 64.83 -3.84 4.57
CA GLY A 213 64.68 -2.89 3.47
C GLY A 213 63.29 -2.88 2.82
N ALA A 214 62.54 -3.97 2.92
CA ALA A 214 61.16 -4.10 2.43
C ALA A 214 60.10 -3.57 3.42
N GLY A 215 60.50 -2.91 4.52
CA GLY A 215 59.61 -2.19 5.42
C GLY A 215 59.01 -3.03 6.57
N TYR A 216 59.60 -4.17 6.90
CA TYR A 216 59.14 -5.00 8.00
C TYR A 216 59.42 -4.32 9.36
N LYS A 217 58.39 -3.78 10.01
CA LYS A 217 58.45 -3.35 11.41
C LYS A 217 58.09 -4.54 12.31
N ARG A 218 59.02 -4.89 13.21
CA ARG A 218 58.77 -5.84 14.30
C ARG A 218 57.49 -5.45 15.05
N PRO A 219 56.50 -6.35 15.18
CA PRO A 219 55.33 -6.10 16.01
C PRO A 219 55.74 -6.03 17.49
N MET A 220 55.47 -4.91 18.14
CA MET A 220 55.43 -4.79 19.61
C MET A 220 54.09 -4.16 19.96
N PRO A 221 53.25 -4.76 20.83
CA PRO A 221 53.54 -5.83 21.79
C PRO A 221 52.89 -7.20 21.48
N GLY A 222 53.72 -8.26 21.53
CA GLY A 222 53.38 -9.65 21.92
C GLY A 222 52.63 -10.56 20.93
N GLY A 223 53.36 -11.43 20.22
CA GLY A 223 52.76 -12.56 19.49
C GLY A 223 53.80 -13.50 18.87
N ASP A 224 54.09 -14.58 19.60
CA ASP A 224 54.78 -15.84 19.27
C ASP A 224 56.02 -15.80 18.35
N ASP A 225 57.18 -15.78 19.01
CA ASP A 225 58.47 -16.27 18.51
C ASP A 225 58.42 -17.81 18.36
N PRO A 226 58.43 -18.36 17.14
CA PRO A 226 58.61 -19.78 16.93
C PRO A 226 60.10 -20.06 17.03
N ASN A 227 60.56 -20.27 18.26
CA ASN A 227 61.87 -20.78 18.61
C ASN A 227 62.20 -22.00 17.73
N PHE A 228 63.14 -21.87 16.79
CA PHE A 228 63.58 -23.00 15.97
C PHE A 228 64.36 -23.98 16.85
N PRO A 229 63.92 -25.25 16.99
CA PRO A 229 64.69 -26.23 17.73
C PRO A 229 66.02 -26.50 17.00
N THR A 230 67.13 -26.22 17.67
CA THR A 230 68.46 -26.65 17.24
C THR A 230 68.65 -28.12 17.62
N PRO A 231 69.08 -29.00 16.70
CA PRO A 231 69.34 -30.39 17.05
C PRO A 231 70.62 -30.51 17.89
N ALA A 232 70.46 -31.00 19.13
CA ALA A 232 71.58 -31.38 19.98
C ALA A 232 72.17 -32.71 19.51
N GLN A 233 73.44 -32.64 19.10
CA GLN A 233 74.49 -33.66 19.19
C GLN A 233 74.23 -35.10 18.68
N THR A 234 74.96 -35.37 17.61
CA THR A 234 75.59 -36.63 17.19
C THR A 234 75.87 -37.63 18.32
N ALA A 235 75.40 -38.87 18.19
CA ALA A 235 76.08 -40.06 18.71
C ALA A 235 75.66 -41.31 17.93
N ALA A 236 76.67 -42.02 17.43
CA ALA A 236 76.61 -43.19 16.58
C ALA A 236 76.16 -44.48 17.31
N MET A 237 75.71 -45.48 16.55
CA MET A 237 76.27 -46.86 16.45
C MET A 237 75.20 -47.77 15.78
N ASN A 238 75.41 -48.30 14.57
CA ASN A 238 76.25 -49.43 14.12
C ASN A 238 75.43 -50.74 13.97
N ILE A 239 75.55 -51.37 12.79
CA ILE A 239 75.32 -52.80 12.44
C ILE A 239 73.83 -53.20 12.26
N LYS A 240 73.35 -53.87 11.20
CA LYS A 240 73.90 -54.74 10.13
C LYS A 240 72.89 -54.80 8.96
N ASP A 241 73.37 -54.72 7.73
CA ASP A 241 72.72 -55.20 6.48
C ASP A 241 72.36 -56.70 6.53
N PRO A 242 71.73 -57.37 5.50
CA PRO A 242 71.30 -56.93 4.14
C PRO A 242 69.94 -57.52 3.63
N TYR A 243 69.66 -57.30 2.32
CA TYR A 243 68.77 -58.01 1.35
C TYR A 243 67.34 -57.43 1.16
N VAL A 244 66.72 -57.28 -0.03
CA VAL A 244 67.00 -57.59 -1.45
C VAL A 244 66.00 -56.83 -2.34
N GLN A 245 66.47 -55.99 -3.26
CA GLN A 245 66.45 -56.14 -4.72
C GLN A 245 65.16 -56.72 -5.35
N GLY A 246 64.33 -55.81 -5.87
CA GLY A 246 63.89 -55.85 -7.27
C GLY A 246 62.69 -56.73 -7.64
N GLN A 247 61.58 -56.08 -8.01
CA GLN A 247 60.75 -56.52 -9.14
C GLN A 247 59.92 -55.34 -9.67
N GLY A 248 60.29 -54.86 -10.87
CA GLY A 248 59.36 -54.20 -11.77
C GLY A 248 58.66 -55.25 -12.67
N PRO A 249 58.04 -54.83 -13.77
CA PRO A 249 56.61 -54.52 -13.87
C PRO A 249 55.89 -55.47 -14.83
N ARG A 250 54.56 -55.68 -14.68
CA ARG A 250 53.73 -56.20 -15.78
C ARG A 250 52.36 -55.51 -15.87
N VAL A 251 52.11 -55.07 -17.09
CA VAL A 251 50.96 -54.36 -17.66
C VAL A 251 49.92 -55.38 -18.17
N GLY A 252 48.65 -54.94 -18.23
CA GLY A 252 47.58 -55.52 -19.06
C GLY A 252 46.63 -56.42 -18.27
N GLY A 253 45.30 -56.33 -18.38
CA GLY A 253 44.41 -55.66 -19.32
C GLY A 253 43.05 -56.36 -19.24
N ALA A 254 42.03 -55.75 -19.87
CA ALA A 254 40.59 -56.09 -19.89
C ALA A 254 39.77 -55.54 -18.72
#